data_AF-F3AIK9-F1
#
_entry.id   AF-F3AIK9-F1
#
_cell.length_a   1.000
_cell.length_b   1.000
_cell.length_c   1.000
_cell.angle_alpha   90.00
_cell.angle_beta   90.00
_cell.angle_gamma   90.00
#
_symmetry.space_group_name_H-M   'P 1'
#
loop_
_entity.id
_entity.type
_entity.pdbx_description
1 polymer ?
#
loop_
_entity_poly.entity_id
_entity_poly.type
_entity_poly.pdbx_seq_one_letter_code
_entity_poly.pdbx_strand_id
1 'polypeptide(L)'
;MNIFMKRILSISPWVAALLVIRAIKIKKINRELKTLEQLEEKTIDENNYSIQEEGWLGILFLVGTIFFSGLLLYGFIDGQADFSVIVAYGILIAFSGICTLHLFLWRVKVNHDVIEYRSLFGKKYYKFSDITRSVDKENGTLEIYAGDKKIFKFDENISTSLFENSLSKHKISQETWLGCRDKECIIRPKESHYVLPGIFFLYLVYNSVILVSNAKETAFVFLLFSLVPGGIFFYFLMDKTIVRDGWLYRNGFLRKNCKIRLTDITQVKRKKNLFGETLILYKNQKKIAKISARNRNVDWLQVKIAEIKKDKKKLERKK
;
A
#
# COMPACT_ATOMS: atom_id res chain seq x y z
N MET A 1 -47.41 5.33 1.33
CA MET A 1 -46.49 4.72 0.34
C MET A 1 -46.55 3.20 0.47
N ASN A 2 -47.13 2.49 -0.53
CA ASN A 2 -47.38 1.04 -0.48
C ASN A 2 -46.09 0.24 -0.24
N ILE A 3 -46.20 -0.89 0.49
CA ILE A 3 -45.09 -1.81 0.82
C ILE A 3 -44.29 -2.21 -0.43
N PHE A 4 -44.96 -2.33 -1.57
CA PHE A 4 -44.37 -2.61 -2.87
C PHE A 4 -43.42 -1.49 -3.35
N MET A 5 -43.79 -0.21 -3.21
CA MET A 5 -42.93 0.93 -3.55
C MET A 5 -41.70 1.01 -2.62
N LYS A 6 -41.85 0.73 -1.32
CA LYS A 6 -40.71 0.69 -0.38
C LYS A 6 -39.71 -0.41 -0.76
N ARG A 7 -40.17 -1.58 -1.19
CA ARG A 7 -39.30 -2.68 -1.67
C ARG A 7 -38.59 -2.36 -2.98
N ILE A 8 -39.26 -1.71 -3.94
CA ILE A 8 -38.63 -1.27 -5.19
C ILE A 8 -37.55 -0.21 -4.94
N LEU A 9 -37.83 0.79 -4.10
CA LEU A 9 -36.85 1.80 -3.69
C LEU A 9 -35.66 1.18 -2.95
N SER A 10 -35.88 0.14 -2.14
CA SER A 10 -34.83 -0.61 -1.43
C SER A 10 -33.93 -1.42 -2.38
N ILE A 11 -34.44 -1.93 -3.50
CA ILE A 11 -33.70 -2.78 -4.45
C ILE A 11 -33.02 -1.94 -5.54
N SER A 12 -33.56 -0.75 -5.84
CA SER A 12 -33.02 0.17 -6.86
C SER A 12 -31.51 0.49 -6.73
N PRO A 13 -30.92 0.68 -5.53
CA PRO A 13 -29.50 0.98 -5.40
C PRO A 13 -28.63 -0.24 -5.69
N TRP A 14 -29.12 -1.45 -5.38
CA TRP A 14 -28.43 -2.70 -5.67
C TRP A 14 -28.41 -3.01 -7.16
N VAL A 15 -29.52 -2.77 -7.86
CA VAL A 15 -29.61 -2.92 -9.32
C VAL A 15 -28.72 -1.89 -10.02
N ALA A 16 -28.73 -0.63 -9.55
CA ALA A 16 -27.82 0.40 -10.06
C ALA A 16 -26.35 0.04 -9.80
N ALA A 17 -26.01 -0.45 -8.61
CA ALA A 17 -24.66 -0.93 -8.30
C ALA A 17 -24.26 -2.11 -9.19
N LEU A 18 -25.15 -3.06 -9.46
CA LEU A 18 -24.88 -4.20 -10.34
C LEU A 18 -24.66 -3.76 -11.80
N LEU A 19 -25.44 -2.81 -12.30
CA LEU A 19 -25.26 -2.21 -13.63
C LEU A 19 -23.96 -1.42 -13.73
N VAL A 20 -23.61 -0.65 -12.69
CA VAL A 20 -22.33 0.08 -12.60
C VAL A 20 -21.15 -0.90 -12.54
N ILE A 21 -21.24 -1.98 -11.76
CA ILE A 21 -20.21 -3.02 -11.71
C ILE A 21 -20.05 -3.68 -13.09
N ARG A 22 -21.17 -3.99 -13.78
CA ARG A 22 -21.14 -4.56 -15.13
C ARG A 22 -20.51 -3.60 -16.15
N ALA A 23 -20.89 -2.33 -16.10
CA ALA A 23 -20.34 -1.28 -16.96
C ALA A 23 -18.85 -1.05 -16.68
N ILE A 24 -18.43 -1.04 -15.42
CA ILE A 24 -17.01 -0.94 -15.02
C ILE A 24 -16.24 -2.16 -15.52
N LYS A 25 -16.80 -3.37 -15.40
CA LYS A 25 -16.16 -4.62 -15.86
C LYS A 25 -15.99 -4.63 -17.38
N ILE A 26 -17.03 -4.23 -18.14
CA ILE A 26 -16.98 -4.11 -19.60
C ILE A 26 -15.99 -3.01 -20.03
N LYS A 27 -16.02 -1.85 -19.36
CA LYS A 27 -15.09 -0.75 -19.65
C LYS A 27 -13.64 -1.11 -19.30
N LYS A 28 -13.43 -1.95 -18.28
CA LYS A 28 -12.11 -2.51 -17.93
C LYS A 28 -11.62 -3.49 -18.98
N ILE A 29 -12.47 -4.39 -19.46
CA ILE A 29 -12.13 -5.35 -20.53
C ILE A 29 -11.81 -4.61 -21.85
N ASN A 30 -12.62 -3.62 -22.24
CA ASN A 30 -12.33 -2.80 -23.42
C ASN A 30 -11.05 -1.96 -23.25
N ARG A 31 -10.74 -1.51 -22.02
CA ARG A 31 -9.45 -0.87 -21.74
C ARG A 31 -8.31 -1.84 -21.86
N GLU A 32 -8.45 -3.05 -21.34
CA GLU A 32 -7.41 -4.07 -21.38
C GLU A 32 -7.12 -4.51 -22.83
N LEU A 33 -8.16 -4.71 -23.65
CA LEU A 33 -8.02 -4.95 -25.10
C LEU A 33 -7.31 -3.80 -25.82
N LYS A 34 -7.71 -2.55 -25.53
CA LYS A 34 -7.07 -1.36 -26.13
C LYS A 34 -5.63 -1.15 -25.65
N THR A 35 -5.32 -1.55 -24.41
CA THR A 35 -3.93 -1.54 -23.92
C THR A 35 -3.10 -2.68 -24.47
N LEU A 36 -3.69 -3.82 -24.82
CA LEU A 36 -2.97 -4.92 -25.48
C LEU A 36 -2.65 -4.55 -26.93
N GLU A 37 -3.59 -3.97 -27.67
CA GLU A 37 -3.34 -3.39 -29.00
C GLU A 37 -2.28 -2.28 -28.94
N GLN A 38 -2.32 -1.42 -27.90
CA GLN A 38 -1.27 -0.41 -27.69
C GLN A 38 0.05 -0.99 -27.16
N LEU A 39 0.08 -2.12 -26.46
CA LEU A 39 1.32 -2.74 -25.99
C LEU A 39 2.07 -3.45 -27.13
N GLU A 40 1.34 -3.90 -28.15
CA GLU A 40 1.91 -4.49 -29.37
C GLU A 40 2.51 -3.41 -30.28
N GLU A 41 1.97 -2.19 -30.27
CA GLU A 41 2.50 -1.05 -31.04
C GLU A 41 3.54 -0.21 -30.26
N LYS A 42 3.54 -0.28 -28.93
CA LYS A 42 4.37 0.54 -28.03
C LYS A 42 5.39 -0.33 -27.31
N THR A 43 6.48 -0.62 -28.00
CA THR A 43 7.79 -0.59 -27.32
C THR A 43 7.80 0.70 -26.50
N ILE A 44 7.83 0.57 -25.18
CA ILE A 44 7.70 1.69 -24.23
C ILE A 44 8.61 2.82 -24.72
N ASP A 45 8.03 3.97 -25.08
CA ASP A 45 8.79 5.17 -25.37
C ASP A 45 9.49 5.56 -24.06
N GLU A 46 10.73 5.07 -23.88
CA GLU A 46 11.53 5.25 -22.66
C GLU A 46 11.69 6.74 -22.31
N ASN A 47 11.47 7.62 -23.28
CA ASN A 47 11.56 9.06 -23.12
C ASN A 47 10.24 9.71 -22.72
N ASN A 48 9.07 9.05 -22.88
CA ASN A 48 7.77 9.63 -22.51
C ASN A 48 6.93 8.67 -21.66
N TYR A 49 6.97 8.86 -20.34
CA TYR A 49 6.19 8.04 -19.40
C TYR A 49 5.56 8.86 -18.28
N SER A 50 4.50 8.31 -17.69
CA SER A 50 3.81 8.91 -16.55
C SER A 50 3.74 7.94 -15.39
N ILE A 51 4.18 8.39 -14.22
CA ILE A 51 4.11 7.68 -12.95
C ILE A 51 2.94 8.23 -12.16
N GLN A 52 2.00 7.36 -11.81
CA GLN A 52 0.82 7.68 -11.01
C GLN A 52 0.45 6.46 -10.15
N GLU A 53 -0.15 6.73 -8.98
CA GLU A 53 -0.75 5.73 -8.10
C GLU A 53 -1.87 4.93 -8.81
N GLU A 54 -2.14 3.72 -8.32
CA GLU A 54 -3.17 2.85 -8.93
C GLU A 54 -4.57 3.47 -8.80
N GLY A 55 -5.17 3.86 -9.92
CA GLY A 55 -6.42 4.63 -9.94
C GLY A 55 -7.65 3.95 -9.29
N TRP A 56 -7.61 2.62 -9.07
CA TRP A 56 -8.70 1.92 -8.38
C TRP A 56 -8.76 2.27 -6.88
N LEU A 57 -7.63 2.60 -6.25
CA LEU A 57 -7.61 3.10 -4.87
C LEU A 57 -8.34 4.43 -4.76
N GLY A 58 -8.17 5.33 -5.74
CA GLY A 58 -8.90 6.59 -5.81
C GLY A 58 -10.41 6.40 -5.91
N ILE A 59 -10.85 5.40 -6.69
CA ILE A 59 -12.27 5.02 -6.80
C ILE A 59 -12.79 4.45 -5.46
N LEU A 60 -12.00 3.65 -4.76
CA LEU A 60 -12.36 3.11 -3.45
C LEU A 60 -12.64 4.23 -2.43
N PHE A 61 -11.75 5.22 -2.33
CA PHE A 61 -11.96 6.39 -1.47
C PHE A 61 -13.14 7.25 -1.94
N LEU A 62 -13.38 7.37 -3.24
CA LEU A 62 -14.55 8.10 -3.75
C LEU A 62 -15.86 7.43 -3.31
N VAL A 63 -15.94 6.10 -3.45
CA VAL A 63 -17.09 5.31 -2.98
C VAL A 63 -17.24 5.44 -1.45
N GLY A 64 -16.14 5.40 -0.71
CA GLY A 64 -16.16 5.63 0.75
C GLY A 64 -16.72 6.99 1.13
N THR A 65 -16.28 8.05 0.43
CA THR A 65 -16.79 9.42 0.63
C THR A 65 -18.30 9.51 0.41
N ILE A 66 -18.81 8.90 -0.67
CA ILE A 66 -20.25 8.86 -0.96
C ILE A 66 -20.99 8.06 0.12
N PHE A 67 -20.44 6.92 0.54
CA PHE A 67 -21.04 6.06 1.56
C PHE A 67 -21.18 6.77 2.91
N PHE A 68 -20.11 7.38 3.42
CA PHE A 68 -20.16 8.12 4.68
C PHE A 68 -21.06 9.35 4.61
N SER A 69 -21.11 10.04 3.46
CA SER A 69 -22.04 11.15 3.23
C SER A 69 -23.50 10.67 3.28
N GLY A 70 -23.79 9.50 2.70
CA GLY A 70 -25.12 8.88 2.75
C GLY A 70 -25.53 8.48 4.17
N LEU A 71 -24.62 7.94 4.97
CA LEU A 71 -24.88 7.62 6.39
C LEU A 71 -25.16 8.88 7.21
N LEU A 72 -24.41 9.95 6.98
CA LEU A 72 -24.64 11.22 7.64
C LEU A 72 -26.02 11.80 7.27
N LEU A 73 -26.38 11.78 5.98
CA LEU A 73 -27.71 12.21 5.51
C LEU A 73 -28.85 11.37 6.12
N TYR A 74 -28.66 10.05 6.23
CA TYR A 74 -29.62 9.18 6.91
C TYR A 74 -29.78 9.58 8.39
N GLY A 75 -28.68 9.85 9.09
CA GLY A 75 -28.71 10.36 10.46
C GLY A 75 -29.48 11.69 10.59
N PHE A 76 -29.41 12.57 9.58
CA PHE A 76 -30.22 13.80 9.55
C PHE A 76 -31.71 13.51 9.35
N ILE A 77 -32.07 12.60 8.45
CA ILE A 77 -33.47 12.23 8.18
C ILE A 77 -34.11 11.58 9.41
N ASP A 78 -33.36 10.73 10.11
CA ASP A 78 -33.82 10.00 11.29
C ASP A 78 -33.77 10.84 12.58
N GLY A 79 -33.32 12.10 12.50
CA GLY A 79 -33.21 13.00 13.65
C GLY A 79 -32.09 12.66 14.64
N GLN A 80 -31.20 11.71 14.30
CA GLN A 80 -30.08 11.26 15.15
C GLN A 80 -28.78 12.06 14.95
N ALA A 81 -28.70 12.94 13.94
CA ALA A 81 -27.52 13.74 13.62
C ALA A 81 -27.36 14.94 14.57
N ASP A 82 -26.78 14.69 15.75
CA ASP A 82 -26.26 15.76 16.61
C ASP A 82 -24.86 16.19 16.17
N PHE A 83 -24.31 17.18 16.89
CA PHE A 83 -22.96 17.68 16.68
C PHE A 83 -21.90 16.58 16.70
N SER A 84 -21.99 15.62 17.63
CA SER A 84 -21.01 14.52 17.73
C SER A 84 -21.03 13.62 16.49
N VAL A 85 -22.21 13.28 15.98
CA VAL A 85 -22.37 12.46 14.77
C VAL A 85 -21.85 13.22 13.54
N ILE A 86 -22.16 14.51 13.44
CA ILE A 86 -21.70 15.37 12.34
C ILE A 86 -20.17 15.46 12.32
N VAL A 87 -19.53 15.67 13.47
CA VAL A 87 -18.06 15.72 13.57
C VAL A 87 -17.45 14.36 13.22
N ALA A 88 -18.01 13.27 13.76
CA ALA A 88 -17.49 11.92 13.56
C ALA A 88 -17.47 11.52 12.08
N TYR A 89 -18.58 11.73 11.37
CA TYR A 89 -18.66 11.45 9.92
C TYR A 89 -17.95 12.52 9.09
N GLY A 90 -17.97 13.78 9.52
CA GLY A 90 -17.31 14.89 8.81
C GLY A 90 -15.82 14.69 8.65
N ILE A 91 -15.12 14.21 9.70
CA ILE A 91 -13.68 13.88 9.62
C ILE A 91 -13.44 12.72 8.64
N LEU A 92 -14.29 11.68 8.65
CA LEU A 92 -14.16 10.55 7.73
C LEU A 92 -14.37 10.97 6.26
N ILE A 93 -15.38 11.81 6.01
CA ILE A 93 -15.68 12.37 4.68
C ILE A 93 -14.52 13.26 4.21
N ALA A 94 -14.02 14.15 5.07
CA ALA A 94 -12.91 15.04 4.75
C ALA A 94 -11.62 14.26 4.45
N PHE A 95 -11.25 13.30 5.31
CA PHE A 95 -10.09 12.45 5.09
C PHE A 95 -10.21 11.67 3.77
N SER A 96 -11.35 11.02 3.55
CA SER A 96 -11.58 10.23 2.34
C SER A 96 -11.54 11.10 1.08
N GLY A 97 -12.16 12.28 1.11
CA GLY A 97 -12.13 13.23 0.01
C GLY A 97 -10.72 13.75 -0.30
N ILE A 98 -9.93 14.10 0.73
CA ILE A 98 -8.53 14.52 0.57
C ILE A 98 -7.69 13.38 -0.04
N CYS A 99 -7.87 12.14 0.41
CA CYS A 99 -7.19 10.98 -0.16
C CYS A 99 -7.57 10.77 -1.64
N THR A 100 -8.86 10.87 -1.98
CA THR A 100 -9.32 10.82 -3.37
C THR A 100 -8.65 11.89 -4.22
N LEU A 101 -8.67 13.15 -3.77
CA LEU A 101 -8.03 14.27 -4.49
C LEU A 101 -6.53 14.05 -4.67
N HIS A 102 -5.84 13.61 -3.61
CA HIS A 102 -4.42 13.32 -3.66
C HIS A 102 -4.08 12.28 -4.73
N LEU A 103 -4.79 11.15 -4.76
CA LEU A 103 -4.53 10.05 -5.70
C LEU A 103 -4.83 10.44 -7.17
N PHE A 104 -5.82 11.31 -7.41
CA PHE A 104 -6.15 11.77 -8.76
C PHE A 104 -5.26 12.92 -9.26
N LEU A 105 -4.79 13.79 -8.36
CA LEU A 105 -4.02 14.97 -8.73
C LEU A 105 -2.51 14.72 -8.76
N TRP A 106 -2.01 13.89 -7.85
CA TRP A 106 -0.59 13.57 -7.79
C TRP A 106 -0.21 12.72 -9.00
N ARG A 107 0.78 13.20 -9.77
CA ARG A 107 1.39 12.46 -10.88
C ARG A 107 2.74 13.07 -11.24
N VAL A 108 3.64 12.23 -11.74
CA VAL A 108 4.91 12.67 -12.33
C VAL A 108 4.91 12.26 -13.79
N LYS A 109 5.07 13.22 -14.71
CA LYS A 109 5.26 12.92 -16.14
C LYS A 109 6.68 13.28 -16.54
N VAL A 110 7.34 12.37 -17.25
CA VAL A 110 8.65 12.60 -17.83
C VAL A 110 8.46 12.64 -19.33
N ASN A 111 8.85 13.79 -19.91
CA ASN A 111 8.89 14.00 -21.35
C ASN A 111 10.33 14.38 -21.73
N HIS A 112 11.05 13.42 -22.28
CA HIS A 112 12.48 13.47 -22.55
C HIS A 112 13.27 13.91 -21.31
N ASP A 113 13.73 15.16 -21.28
CA ASP A 113 14.55 15.72 -20.21
C ASP A 113 13.75 16.58 -19.20
N VAL A 114 12.44 16.74 -19.42
CA VAL A 114 11.56 17.56 -18.58
C VAL A 114 10.65 16.70 -17.74
N ILE A 115 10.65 16.96 -16.44
CA ILE A 115 9.82 16.31 -15.42
C ILE A 115 8.71 17.28 -15.01
N GLU A 116 7.47 16.98 -15.37
CA GLU A 116 6.26 17.64 -14.85
C GLU A 116 5.84 16.93 -13.57
N TYR A 117 6.10 17.56 -12.42
CA TYR A 117 5.59 17.15 -11.12
C TYR A 117 4.26 17.86 -10.84
N ARG A 118 3.19 17.11 -10.65
CA ARG A 118 1.89 17.65 -10.23
C ARG A 118 1.57 17.21 -8.81
N SER A 119 1.18 18.18 -7.98
CA SER A 119 0.77 17.98 -6.59
C SER A 119 -0.56 18.67 -6.30
N LEU A 120 -1.06 18.52 -5.07
CA LEU A 120 -2.22 19.25 -4.56
C LEU A 120 -2.03 20.77 -4.63
N PHE A 121 -0.78 21.26 -4.53
CA PHE A 121 -0.44 22.68 -4.54
C PHE A 121 -0.11 23.24 -5.93
N GLY A 122 -0.33 22.46 -7.00
CA GLY A 122 -0.10 22.87 -8.38
C GLY A 122 0.98 22.05 -9.10
N LYS A 123 1.42 22.57 -10.24
CA LYS A 123 2.39 21.94 -11.15
C LYS A 123 3.75 22.60 -10.99
N LYS A 124 4.80 21.80 -11.02
CA LYS A 124 6.21 22.24 -11.06
C LYS A 124 6.92 21.50 -12.18
N TYR A 125 7.87 22.17 -12.79
CA TYR A 125 8.68 21.61 -13.87
C TYR A 125 10.13 21.58 -13.40
N TYR A 126 10.78 20.44 -13.61
CA TYR A 126 12.19 20.23 -13.30
C TYR A 126 12.87 19.62 -14.52
N LYS A 127 14.17 19.81 -14.66
CA LYS A 127 15.00 19.04 -15.61
C LYS A 127 15.82 17.99 -14.86
N PHE A 128 16.27 16.94 -15.56
CA PHE A 128 17.19 15.98 -14.92
C PHE A 128 18.52 16.65 -14.53
N SER A 129 18.95 17.68 -15.26
CA SER A 129 20.12 18.50 -14.90
C SER A 129 20.01 19.18 -13.53
N ASP A 130 18.80 19.42 -13.05
CA ASP A 130 18.57 20.09 -11.76
C ASP A 130 18.68 19.11 -10.58
N ILE A 131 18.63 17.80 -10.85
CA ILE A 131 18.68 16.74 -9.86
C ILE A 131 20.13 16.42 -9.52
N THR A 132 20.48 16.53 -8.24
CA THR A 132 21.83 16.25 -7.76
C THR A 132 21.98 14.80 -7.28
N ARG A 133 20.98 14.28 -6.58
CA ARG A 133 20.98 12.89 -6.07
C ARG A 133 19.57 12.36 -5.88
N SER A 134 19.46 11.04 -5.92
CA SER A 134 18.30 10.30 -5.44
C SER A 134 18.69 9.40 -4.27
N VAL A 135 17.85 9.36 -3.25
CA VAL A 135 18.09 8.56 -2.04
C VAL A 135 16.94 7.58 -1.87
N ASP A 136 17.24 6.30 -1.97
CA ASP A 136 16.30 5.24 -1.59
C ASP A 136 16.38 5.04 -0.07
N LYS A 137 15.28 5.38 0.61
CA LYS A 137 15.16 5.28 2.06
C LYS A 137 14.75 3.88 2.48
N GLU A 138 15.10 3.47 3.70
CA GLU A 138 14.70 2.16 4.25
C GLU A 138 13.18 1.89 4.26
N ASN A 139 12.36 2.95 4.25
CA ASN A 139 10.92 2.84 4.15
C ASN A 139 10.44 2.56 2.70
N GLY A 140 11.35 2.42 1.73
CA GLY A 140 11.09 2.25 0.29
C GLY A 140 10.57 3.49 -0.40
N THR A 141 10.78 4.67 0.19
CA THR A 141 10.50 5.95 -0.46
C THR A 141 11.73 6.38 -1.23
N LEU A 142 11.57 6.64 -2.53
CA LEU A 142 12.62 7.25 -3.33
C LEU A 142 12.50 8.78 -3.21
N GLU A 143 13.47 9.41 -2.58
CA GLU A 143 13.53 10.86 -2.41
C GLU A 143 14.47 11.49 -3.45
N ILE A 144 13.98 12.53 -4.14
CA ILE A 144 14.75 13.24 -5.16
C ILE A 144 15.17 14.60 -4.63
N TYR A 145 16.46 14.94 -4.81
CA TYR A 145 17.08 16.15 -4.31
C TYR A 145 17.65 17.01 -5.44
N ALA A 146 17.53 18.33 -5.27
CA ALA A 146 18.24 19.34 -6.04
C ALA A 146 19.10 20.16 -5.05
N GLY A 147 20.42 19.98 -5.11
CA GLY A 147 21.33 20.39 -4.04
C GLY A 147 20.98 19.67 -2.74
N ASP A 148 20.72 20.43 -1.68
CA ASP A 148 20.28 19.92 -0.38
C ASP A 148 18.77 19.95 -0.17
N LYS A 149 18.01 20.46 -1.15
CA LYS A 149 16.56 20.58 -1.05
C LYS A 149 15.86 19.37 -1.66
N LYS A 150 14.96 18.75 -0.89
CA LYS A 150 14.06 17.73 -1.42
C LYS A 150 13.03 18.36 -2.37
N ILE A 151 13.00 17.90 -3.62
CA ILE A 151 12.09 18.45 -4.64
C ILE A 151 10.76 17.68 -4.71
N PHE A 152 10.81 16.35 -4.64
CA PHE A 152 9.65 15.47 -4.53
C PHE A 152 10.10 14.07 -4.09
N LYS A 153 9.12 13.21 -3.79
CA LYS A 153 9.33 11.82 -3.40
C LYS A 153 8.35 10.91 -4.12
N PHE A 154 8.76 9.66 -4.34
CA PHE A 154 7.89 8.57 -4.72
C PHE A 154 7.64 7.69 -3.51
N ASP A 155 6.37 7.44 -3.20
CA ASP A 155 6.01 6.49 -2.15
C ASP A 155 6.22 5.05 -2.66
N GLU A 156 6.44 4.12 -1.74
CA GLU A 156 6.80 2.71 -2.02
C GLU A 156 5.84 1.98 -2.96
N ASN A 157 4.56 2.32 -2.92
CA ASN A 157 3.53 1.61 -3.68
C ASN A 157 3.61 1.90 -5.19
N ILE A 158 4.51 2.80 -5.58
CA ILE A 158 4.66 3.29 -6.93
C ILE A 158 5.88 2.64 -7.58
N SER A 159 5.72 2.09 -8.77
CA SER A 159 6.84 1.56 -9.55
C SER A 159 7.77 2.68 -10.00
N THR A 160 8.98 2.74 -9.44
CA THR A 160 10.01 3.77 -9.74
C THR A 160 11.06 3.32 -10.76
N SER A 161 11.03 2.06 -11.19
CA SER A 161 12.07 1.46 -12.04
C SER A 161 12.36 2.23 -13.33
N LEU A 162 11.33 2.74 -14.02
CA LEU A 162 11.51 3.56 -15.23
C LEU A 162 12.21 4.90 -14.92
N PHE A 163 11.91 5.47 -13.75
CA PHE A 163 12.53 6.72 -13.29
C PHE A 163 13.98 6.50 -12.87
N GLU A 164 14.27 5.43 -12.13
CA GLU A 164 15.63 5.04 -11.73
C GLU A 164 16.53 4.76 -12.93
N ASN A 165 15.99 4.10 -13.97
CA ASN A 165 16.70 3.93 -15.25
C ASN A 165 17.01 5.27 -15.91
N SER A 166 16.07 6.22 -15.87
CA SER A 166 16.26 7.57 -16.42
C SER A 166 17.34 8.33 -15.64
N LEU A 167 17.36 8.24 -14.30
CA LEU A 167 18.41 8.81 -13.45
C LEU A 167 19.78 8.22 -13.77
N SER A 168 19.85 6.91 -13.98
CA SER A 168 21.08 6.19 -14.35
C SER A 168 21.64 6.65 -15.69
N LYS A 169 20.79 6.83 -16.71
CA LYS A 169 21.18 7.38 -18.02
C LYS A 169 21.80 8.77 -17.91
N HIS A 170 21.30 9.60 -16.99
CA HIS A 170 21.83 10.94 -16.73
C HIS A 170 23.02 10.96 -15.75
N LYS A 171 23.53 9.79 -15.34
CA LYS A 171 24.67 9.64 -14.39
C LYS A 171 24.45 10.34 -13.04
N ILE A 172 23.21 10.41 -12.57
CA ILE A 172 22.86 11.01 -11.28
C ILE A 172 23.23 10.04 -10.15
N SER A 173 23.78 10.57 -9.04
CA SER A 173 24.13 9.77 -7.86
C SER A 173 22.89 9.12 -7.24
N GLN A 174 22.94 7.80 -7.04
CA GLN A 174 21.89 7.02 -6.40
C GLN A 174 22.44 6.40 -5.12
N GLU A 175 21.88 6.82 -3.98
CA GLU A 175 22.28 6.34 -2.66
C GLU A 175 21.20 5.40 -2.11
N THR A 176 21.61 4.22 -1.65
CA THR A 176 20.71 3.27 -0.98
C THR A 176 20.99 3.24 0.52
N TRP A 177 20.02 3.61 1.35
CA TRP A 177 20.12 3.46 2.80
C TRP A 177 19.90 2.00 3.21
N LEU A 178 20.99 1.30 3.54
CA LEU A 178 20.95 -0.07 4.07
C LEU A 178 20.82 -0.04 5.61
N GLY A 179 19.62 -0.30 6.11
CA GLY A 179 19.34 -0.32 7.55
C GLY A 179 19.83 -1.55 8.33
N CYS A 180 20.42 -2.54 7.66
CA CYS A 180 20.87 -3.77 8.31
C CYS A 180 22.39 -3.84 8.47
N ARG A 181 22.83 -3.97 9.73
CA ARG A 181 24.22 -4.25 10.11
C ARG A 181 24.49 -5.76 10.00
N ASP A 182 25.73 -6.16 9.74
CA ASP A 182 26.12 -7.56 9.43
C ASP A 182 25.69 -8.62 10.47
N LYS A 183 25.46 -8.23 11.73
CA LYS A 183 25.19 -9.15 12.84
C LYS A 183 23.70 -9.33 13.16
N GLU A 184 22.88 -8.31 12.91
CA GLU A 184 21.46 -8.34 13.24
C GLU A 184 20.64 -7.49 12.25
N CYS A 185 19.58 -8.09 11.72
CA CYS A 185 18.66 -7.43 10.81
C CYS A 185 17.22 -7.70 11.25
N ILE A 186 16.46 -6.62 11.47
CA ILE A 186 15.04 -6.69 11.85
C ILE A 186 14.21 -6.49 10.59
N ILE A 187 13.42 -7.51 10.27
CA ILE A 187 12.46 -7.53 9.17
C ILE A 187 11.08 -7.36 9.77
N ARG A 188 10.48 -6.20 9.54
CA ARG A 188 9.17 -5.83 10.07
C ARG A 188 8.37 -5.08 9.01
N PRO A 189 7.03 -5.12 9.08
CA PRO A 189 6.18 -4.24 8.29
C PRO A 189 6.65 -2.80 8.38
N LYS A 190 6.49 -2.09 7.28
CA LYS A 190 6.77 -0.66 7.22
C LYS A 190 5.77 0.09 8.10
N GLU A 191 6.22 1.16 8.73
CA GLU A 191 5.39 1.94 9.67
C GLU A 191 4.11 2.45 9.02
N SER A 192 4.19 2.88 7.75
CA SER A 192 3.03 3.29 6.95
C SER A 192 1.91 2.24 6.91
N HIS A 193 2.23 0.95 6.96
CA HIS A 193 1.27 -0.14 6.80
C HIS A 193 0.43 -0.40 8.05
N TYR A 194 0.86 0.05 9.23
CA TYR A 194 0.14 -0.19 10.48
C TYR A 194 -0.18 1.09 11.26
N VAL A 195 0.59 2.17 11.13
CA VAL A 195 0.28 3.44 11.81
C VAL A 195 -1.09 3.97 11.39
N LEU A 196 -1.37 4.02 10.08
CA LEU A 196 -2.65 4.53 9.59
C LEU A 196 -3.84 3.65 10.03
N PRO A 197 -3.82 2.31 9.85
CA PRO A 197 -4.84 1.44 10.45
C PRO A 197 -4.98 1.59 11.96
N GLY A 198 -3.89 1.78 12.70
CA GLY A 198 -3.91 1.97 14.16
C GLY A 198 -4.62 3.27 14.56
N ILE A 199 -4.32 4.38 13.89
CA ILE A 199 -5.00 5.67 14.11
C ILE A 199 -6.50 5.53 13.81
N PHE A 200 -6.86 4.90 12.69
CA PHE A 200 -8.26 4.65 12.33
C PHE A 200 -8.98 3.77 13.36
N PHE A 201 -8.33 2.70 13.82
CA PHE A 201 -8.88 1.82 14.85
C PHE A 201 -9.20 2.60 16.12
N LEU A 202 -8.23 3.35 16.64
CA LEU A 202 -8.41 4.17 17.85
C LEU A 202 -9.49 5.23 17.67
N TYR A 203 -9.53 5.91 16.52
CA TYR A 203 -10.55 6.89 16.18
C TYR A 203 -11.96 6.28 16.18
N LEU A 204 -12.15 5.14 15.52
CA LEU A 204 -13.45 4.48 15.43
C LEU A 204 -13.91 3.95 16.79
N VAL A 205 -12.99 3.35 17.56
CA VAL A 205 -13.28 2.91 18.93
C VAL A 205 -13.69 4.09 19.80
N TYR A 206 -12.92 5.18 19.79
CA TYR A 206 -13.21 6.39 20.55
C TYR A 206 -14.61 6.96 20.23
N ASN A 207 -14.92 7.12 18.94
CA ASN A 207 -16.24 7.58 18.51
C ASN A 207 -17.34 6.59 18.90
N SER A 208 -17.09 5.28 18.83
CA SER A 208 -18.07 4.29 19.28
C SER A 208 -18.39 4.43 20.76
N VAL A 209 -17.39 4.64 21.64
CA VAL A 209 -17.61 4.81 23.08
C VAL A 209 -18.46 6.05 23.36
N ILE A 210 -18.12 7.19 22.74
CA ILE A 210 -18.89 8.43 22.90
C ILE A 210 -20.34 8.27 22.44
N LEU A 211 -20.55 7.62 21.30
CA LEU A 211 -21.88 7.43 20.74
C LEU A 211 -22.71 6.42 21.56
N VAL A 212 -22.08 5.40 22.17
CA VAL A 212 -22.75 4.50 23.13
C VAL A 212 -23.18 5.28 24.37
N SER A 213 -22.33 6.15 24.91
CA SER A 213 -22.67 6.99 26.07
C SER A 213 -23.89 7.89 25.81
N ASN A 214 -24.13 8.26 24.56
CA ASN A 214 -25.29 9.05 24.13
C ASN A 214 -26.46 8.18 23.62
N ALA A 215 -26.45 6.86 23.88
CA ALA A 215 -27.47 5.89 23.49
C ALA A 215 -27.81 5.89 21.98
N LYS A 216 -26.82 6.12 21.12
CA LYS A 216 -27.02 6.20 19.67
C LYS A 216 -26.79 4.87 18.98
N GLU A 217 -27.73 4.46 18.14
CA GLU A 217 -27.62 3.21 17.36
C GLU A 217 -26.43 3.23 16.38
N THR A 218 -26.02 4.43 15.93
CA THR A 218 -24.83 4.61 15.07
C THR A 218 -23.53 4.14 15.74
N ALA A 219 -23.49 4.03 17.08
CA ALA A 219 -22.30 3.58 17.80
C ALA A 219 -21.84 2.17 17.40
N PHE A 220 -22.80 1.26 17.18
CA PHE A 220 -22.52 -0.11 16.75
C PHE A 220 -21.89 -0.16 15.35
N VAL A 221 -22.24 0.80 14.49
CA VAL A 221 -21.63 0.95 13.16
C VAL A 221 -20.14 1.26 13.32
N PHE A 222 -19.77 2.28 14.11
CA PHE A 222 -18.37 2.63 14.36
C PHE A 222 -17.57 1.46 14.98
N LEU A 223 -18.18 0.74 15.93
CA LEU A 223 -17.55 -0.43 16.54
C LEU A 223 -17.30 -1.54 15.51
N LEU A 224 -18.29 -1.87 14.67
CA LEU A 224 -18.15 -2.90 13.64
C LEU A 224 -17.11 -2.51 12.59
N PHE A 225 -17.09 -1.25 12.15
CA PHE A 225 -16.09 -0.72 11.24
C PHE A 225 -14.68 -0.69 11.83
N SER A 226 -14.53 -0.64 13.16
CA SER A 226 -13.22 -0.68 13.83
C SER A 226 -12.53 -2.05 13.73
N LEU A 227 -13.28 -3.14 13.58
CA LEU A 227 -12.73 -4.50 13.55
C LEU A 227 -11.76 -4.72 12.38
N VAL A 228 -12.04 -4.13 11.21
CA VAL A 228 -11.20 -4.26 10.01
C VAL A 228 -9.83 -3.58 10.19
N PRO A 229 -9.73 -2.25 10.45
CA PRO A 229 -8.46 -1.59 10.68
C PRO A 229 -7.76 -2.11 11.93
N GLY A 230 -8.50 -2.50 12.98
CA GLY A 230 -7.94 -3.15 14.17
C GLY A 230 -7.26 -4.48 13.84
N GLY A 231 -7.94 -5.35 13.10
CA GLY A 231 -7.37 -6.62 12.64
C GLY A 231 -6.10 -6.44 11.80
N ILE A 232 -6.10 -5.46 10.88
CA ILE A 232 -4.92 -5.11 10.08
C ILE A 232 -3.78 -4.57 10.96
N PHE A 233 -4.10 -3.67 11.89
CA PHE A 233 -3.14 -3.08 12.81
C PHE A 233 -2.45 -4.15 13.67
N PHE A 234 -3.21 -5.00 14.34
CA PHE A 234 -2.66 -6.07 15.17
C PHE A 234 -1.92 -7.13 14.36
N TYR A 235 -2.40 -7.44 13.15
CA TYR A 235 -1.70 -8.34 12.24
C TYR A 235 -0.27 -7.86 11.95
N PHE A 236 -0.11 -6.59 11.60
CA PHE A 236 1.21 -6.01 11.29
C PHE A 236 2.06 -5.74 12.55
N LEU A 237 1.45 -5.32 13.66
CA LEU A 237 2.16 -5.10 14.91
C LEU A 237 2.85 -6.38 15.41
N MET A 238 2.19 -7.53 15.19
CA MET A 238 2.69 -8.84 15.60
C MET A 238 3.59 -9.53 14.56
N ASP A 239 3.64 -9.06 13.31
CA ASP A 239 4.51 -9.62 12.27
C ASP A 239 5.94 -9.08 12.44
N LYS A 240 6.77 -9.76 13.24
CA LYS A 240 8.18 -9.40 13.42
C LYS A 240 9.07 -10.58 13.14
N THR A 241 10.06 -10.39 12.26
CA THR A 241 11.10 -11.36 11.97
C THR A 241 12.46 -10.75 12.31
N ILE A 242 13.25 -11.44 13.12
CA ILE A 242 14.59 -11.02 13.55
C ILE A 242 15.57 -12.03 13.01
N VAL A 243 16.60 -11.56 12.32
CA VAL A 243 17.70 -12.39 11.83
C VAL A 243 18.93 -12.02 12.62
N ARG A 244 19.46 -12.99 13.36
CA ARG A 244 20.62 -12.79 14.24
C ARG A 244 21.47 -14.06 14.28
N ASP A 245 22.79 -13.90 14.12
CA ASP A 245 23.77 -14.99 14.28
C ASP A 245 23.44 -16.26 13.46
N GLY A 246 22.94 -16.09 12.21
CA GLY A 246 22.58 -17.20 11.33
C GLY A 246 21.24 -17.89 11.65
N TRP A 247 20.48 -17.35 12.60
CA TRP A 247 19.14 -17.78 12.97
C TRP A 247 18.09 -16.75 12.54
N LEU A 248 16.93 -17.27 12.15
CA LEU A 248 15.73 -16.51 11.84
C LEU A 248 14.69 -16.81 12.91
N TYR A 249 14.33 -15.78 13.67
CA TYR A 249 13.29 -15.80 14.68
C TYR A 249 12.07 -15.08 14.13
N ARG A 250 10.92 -15.73 14.09
CA ARG A 250 9.70 -15.13 13.58
C ARG A 250 8.59 -15.26 14.61
N ASN A 251 8.03 -14.11 14.96
CA ASN A 251 6.78 -13.97 15.68
C ASN A 251 5.68 -13.71 14.65
N GLY A 252 4.53 -14.35 14.82
CA GLY A 252 3.43 -14.24 13.86
C GLY A 252 2.10 -14.09 14.56
N PHE A 253 1.23 -13.24 14.00
CA PHE A 253 -0.15 -13.10 14.47
C PHE A 253 -0.87 -14.46 14.42
N LEU A 254 -1.32 -14.94 15.58
CA LEU A 254 -2.00 -16.23 15.79
C LEU A 254 -1.18 -17.48 15.38
N ARG A 255 0.15 -17.38 15.21
CA ARG A 255 1.04 -18.53 14.92
C ARG A 255 2.08 -18.68 16.01
N LYS A 256 2.48 -19.93 16.29
CA LYS A 256 3.58 -20.22 17.21
C LYS A 256 4.87 -19.56 16.71
N ASN A 257 5.61 -18.97 17.64
CA ASN A 257 6.96 -18.46 17.40
C ASN A 257 7.82 -19.56 16.78
N CYS A 258 8.51 -19.23 15.68
CA CYS A 258 9.41 -20.18 15.03
C CYS A 258 10.84 -19.68 15.01
N LYS A 259 11.75 -20.61 15.31
CA LYS A 259 13.20 -20.44 15.22
C LYS A 259 13.71 -21.35 14.11
N ILE A 260 14.36 -20.77 13.10
CA ILE A 260 14.78 -21.46 11.88
C ILE A 260 16.25 -21.13 11.65
N ARG A 261 17.09 -22.14 11.39
CA ARG A 261 18.48 -21.90 11.00
C ARG A 261 18.53 -21.52 9.52
N LEU A 262 19.28 -20.48 9.15
CA LEU A 262 19.34 -20.03 7.74
C LEU A 262 19.91 -21.11 6.80
N THR A 263 20.82 -21.95 7.30
CA THR A 263 21.42 -23.08 6.56
C THR A 263 20.42 -24.16 6.17
N ASP A 264 19.30 -24.25 6.89
CA ASP A 264 18.28 -25.28 6.66
C ASP A 264 17.31 -24.89 5.54
N ILE A 265 17.37 -23.63 5.09
CA ILE A 265 16.51 -23.11 4.05
C ILE A 265 17.02 -23.62 2.70
N THR A 266 16.32 -24.60 2.12
CA THR A 266 16.71 -25.19 0.83
C THR A 266 16.28 -24.33 -0.35
N GLN A 267 15.13 -23.66 -0.26
CA GLN A 267 14.59 -22.83 -1.36
C GLN A 267 13.86 -21.59 -0.83
N VAL A 268 13.92 -20.52 -1.62
CA VAL A 268 13.18 -19.27 -1.42
C VAL A 268 12.38 -19.02 -2.70
N LYS A 269 11.08 -18.78 -2.59
CA LYS A 269 10.22 -18.42 -3.74
C LYS A 269 9.41 -17.16 -3.43
N ARG A 270 9.27 -16.27 -4.41
CA ARG A 270 8.27 -15.19 -4.36
C ARG A 270 6.97 -15.69 -4.96
N LYS A 271 5.85 -15.41 -4.28
CA LYS A 271 4.51 -15.70 -4.79
C LYS A 271 3.64 -14.46 -4.65
N LYS A 272 3.04 -14.03 -5.75
CA LYS A 272 2.03 -12.96 -5.77
C LYS A 272 0.70 -13.51 -5.26
N ASN A 273 0.12 -12.84 -4.28
CA ASN A 273 -1.20 -13.13 -3.71
C ASN A 273 -2.06 -11.84 -3.77
N LEU A 274 -3.33 -11.93 -3.34
CA LEU A 274 -4.25 -10.79 -3.28
C LEU A 274 -3.71 -9.60 -2.46
N PHE A 275 -2.97 -9.88 -1.39
CA PHE A 275 -2.39 -8.89 -0.48
C PHE A 275 -0.98 -8.44 -0.87
N GLY A 276 -0.51 -8.80 -2.06
CA GLY A 276 0.83 -8.50 -2.56
C GLY A 276 1.75 -9.71 -2.63
N GLU A 277 3.04 -9.44 -2.84
CA GLU A 277 4.06 -10.48 -2.94
C GLU A 277 4.48 -11.00 -1.56
N THR A 278 4.68 -12.31 -1.48
CA THR A 278 5.14 -12.99 -0.27
C THR A 278 6.38 -13.83 -0.58
N LEU A 279 7.41 -13.66 0.24
CA LEU A 279 8.59 -14.51 0.27
C LEU A 279 8.27 -15.80 1.06
N ILE A 280 8.35 -16.96 0.41
CA ILE A 280 8.10 -18.26 1.03
C ILE A 280 9.42 -19.00 1.18
N LEU A 281 9.75 -19.38 2.42
CA LEU A 281 10.93 -20.16 2.77
C LEU A 281 10.58 -21.64 2.86
N TYR A 282 11.43 -22.48 2.28
CA TYR A 282 11.25 -23.93 2.24
C TYR A 282 12.46 -24.65 2.87
N LYS A 283 12.18 -25.77 3.55
CA LYS A 283 13.15 -26.78 3.99
C LYS A 283 12.68 -28.12 3.46
N ASN A 284 13.52 -28.79 2.65
CA ASN A 284 13.20 -30.09 2.04
C ASN A 284 11.80 -30.13 1.41
N GLN A 285 11.50 -29.15 0.54
CA GLN A 285 10.20 -28.96 -0.13
C GLN A 285 9.00 -28.63 0.77
N LYS A 286 9.14 -28.65 2.11
CA LYS A 286 8.11 -28.22 3.06
C LYS A 286 8.20 -26.72 3.33
N LYS A 287 7.06 -26.03 3.32
CA LYS A 287 6.95 -24.59 3.66
C LYS A 287 7.20 -24.40 5.16
N ILE A 288 8.19 -23.59 5.50
CA ILE A 288 8.60 -23.33 6.90
C ILE A 288 8.29 -21.91 7.36
N ALA A 289 8.31 -20.93 6.45
CA ALA A 289 7.92 -19.56 6.76
C ALA A 289 7.34 -18.83 5.55
N LYS A 290 6.55 -17.80 5.83
CA LYS A 290 6.04 -16.83 4.86
C LYS A 290 6.34 -15.44 5.41
N ILE A 291 6.96 -14.58 4.64
CA ILE A 291 7.32 -13.22 5.01
C ILE A 291 6.78 -12.32 3.90
N SER A 292 6.09 -11.22 4.24
CA SER A 292 5.64 -10.28 3.22
C SER A 292 6.83 -9.65 2.51
N ALA A 293 6.80 -9.59 1.18
CA ALA A 293 7.84 -8.91 0.40
C ALA A 293 7.77 -7.37 0.54
N ARG A 294 6.73 -6.84 1.20
CA ARG A 294 6.60 -5.43 1.57
C ARG A 294 7.27 -5.10 2.91
N ASN A 295 7.74 -6.11 3.64
CA ASN A 295 8.42 -5.86 4.92
C ASN A 295 9.81 -5.23 4.67
N ARG A 296 10.22 -4.34 5.56
CA ARG A 296 11.56 -3.73 5.53
C ARG A 296 12.63 -4.81 5.54
N ASN A 297 13.71 -4.59 4.78
CA ASN A 297 14.91 -5.44 4.77
C ASN A 297 14.68 -6.89 4.32
N VAL A 298 13.55 -7.18 3.67
CA VAL A 298 13.27 -8.54 3.16
C VAL A 298 14.22 -8.94 2.03
N ASP A 299 14.65 -7.96 1.20
CA ASP A 299 15.62 -8.19 0.13
C ASP A 299 17.00 -8.53 0.69
N TRP A 300 17.42 -7.87 1.77
CA TRP A 300 18.63 -8.22 2.51
C TRP A 300 18.61 -9.69 2.97
N LEU A 301 17.47 -10.19 3.48
CA LEU A 301 17.35 -11.60 3.87
C LEU A 301 17.52 -12.53 2.67
N GLN A 302 16.96 -12.16 1.52
CA GLN A 302 17.10 -12.96 0.30
C GLN A 302 18.56 -13.03 -0.17
N VAL A 303 19.28 -11.91 -0.15
CA VAL A 303 20.72 -11.84 -0.44
C VAL A 303 21.51 -12.67 0.56
N LYS A 304 21.26 -12.51 1.86
CA LYS A 304 21.97 -13.24 2.93
C LYS A 304 21.79 -14.75 2.84
N ILE A 305 20.59 -15.23 2.52
CA ILE A 305 20.33 -16.67 2.29
C ILE A 305 21.08 -17.16 1.05
N ALA A 306 21.19 -16.35 -0.01
CA ALA A 306 21.90 -16.72 -1.22
C ALA A 306 23.42 -16.80 -1.00
N GLU A 307 24.01 -15.88 -0.23
CA GLU A 307 25.42 -15.92 0.18
C GLU A 307 25.75 -17.20 0.96
N ILE A 308 24.99 -17.51 2.01
CA ILE A 308 25.18 -18.71 2.84
C ILE A 308 25.11 -20.00 2.00
N LYS A 309 24.22 -20.04 1.00
CA LYS A 309 24.14 -21.18 0.07
C LYS A 309 25.34 -21.31 -0.85
N LYS A 310 25.88 -20.19 -1.35
CA LYS A 310 27.09 -20.19 -2.18
C LYS A 310 28.28 -20.69 -1.37
N ASP A 311 28.42 -20.27 -0.12
CA ASP A 311 29.51 -20.68 0.75
C ASP A 311 29.43 -22.16 1.12
N LYS A 312 28.23 -22.67 1.42
CA LYS A 312 28.00 -24.10 1.66
C LYS A 312 28.42 -24.96 0.46
N LYS A 313 28.01 -24.57 -0.77
CA LYS A 313 28.41 -25.27 -2.00
C LYS A 313 29.91 -25.21 -2.26
N LYS A 314 30.59 -24.10 -1.94
CA LYS A 314 32.05 -23.99 -2.06
C LYS A 314 32.76 -24.92 -1.07
N LEU A 315 32.24 -25.04 0.15
CA LEU A 315 32.81 -25.92 1.19
C LEU A 315 32.64 -27.40 0.84
N GLU A 316 31.48 -27.79 0.30
CA GLU A 316 31.19 -29.15 -0.16
C GLU A 316 32.02 -29.57 -1.38
N ARG A 317 32.48 -28.61 -2.21
CA ARG A 317 33.37 -28.87 -3.35
C ARG A 317 34.85 -28.97 -2.98
N LYS A 318 35.23 -28.53 -1.78
CA LYS A 318 36.60 -28.59 -1.26
C LYS A 318 36.85 -29.83 -0.38
N LYS A 319 35.81 -30.60 -0.09
CA LYS A 319 35.87 -31.90 0.57
C LYS A 319 35.75 -33.01 -0.46
#